data_AF-A0A8H3DQ77-F1
#
_entry.id   AF-A0A8H3DQ77-F1
#
_cell.length_a   1.000
_cell.length_b   1.000
_cell.length_c   1.000
_cell.angle_alpha   90.00
_cell.angle_beta   90.00
_cell.angle_gamma   90.00
#
_symmetry.space_group_name_H-M   'P 1'
#
loop_
_entity.id
_entity.type
_entity.pdbx_description
1 polymer ?
#
loop_
_entity_poly.entity_id
_entity_poly.type
_entity_poly.pdbx_seq_one_letter_code
_entity_poly.pdbx_strand_id
1 'polypeptide(L)'
;MAEFQSKPSTVTKRRLSGFGGTTTATASPRHAHAQLTPMYAGIACNILPDGLTAEVGISIHDGSYTIDYCNEKIKLTQHPSKAPGVIENYVIKSIMQFSTDHMLKFVACGLSQFLADLAPNLCNRLWLELDMVPMLFPVRTTNKSLRPGLPLSRAGTTPGPEGGAGQLKEESLVKTVTDTLKATSISAAGSTPRSVDEQSDSAVRKCVMYFGPTHIPRLSIGYRNEVEVDAAGKIHLLDGLDVFRKSCREPTWNAVLHYAEDLKNRGVKLGFFSSTPQGGGVALVSPIMIVISDLD
;
A
#
# COMPACT_ATOMS: atom_id res chain seq x y z
N MET A 1 -16.35 -9.87 -9.51
CA MET A 1 -16.39 -9.37 -8.10
C MET A 1 -15.47 -10.29 -7.37
N ALA A 2 -14.50 -9.79 -6.58
CA ALA A 2 -13.43 -10.65 -6.05
C ALA A 2 -14.00 -11.88 -5.33
N GLU A 3 -13.62 -13.06 -5.81
CA GLU A 3 -14.04 -14.33 -5.23
C GLU A 3 -12.98 -14.78 -4.23
N PHE A 4 -13.31 -14.62 -2.95
CA PHE A 4 -12.50 -15.03 -1.80
C PHE A 4 -13.03 -16.37 -1.26
N GLN A 5 -12.13 -17.29 -0.86
CA GLN A 5 -12.53 -18.62 -0.41
C GLN A 5 -12.92 -18.64 1.08
N SER A 6 -12.41 -17.69 1.86
CA SER A 6 -12.71 -17.57 3.28
C SER A 6 -14.19 -17.21 3.50
N LYS A 7 -14.74 -17.76 4.59
CA LYS A 7 -16.12 -17.56 4.97
C LYS A 7 -16.19 -16.67 6.23
N PRO A 8 -17.09 -15.68 6.25
CA PRO A 8 -17.22 -14.81 7.41
C PRO A 8 -17.75 -15.58 8.63
N SER A 9 -17.16 -15.29 9.79
CA SER A 9 -17.58 -15.91 11.06
C SER A 9 -18.93 -15.35 11.51
N THR A 10 -19.96 -16.20 11.52
CA THR A 10 -21.30 -15.85 12.02
C THR A 10 -21.30 -15.52 13.51
N VAL A 11 -20.40 -16.14 14.28
CA VAL A 11 -20.23 -15.89 15.72
C VAL A 11 -19.62 -14.51 15.96
N THR A 12 -18.55 -14.16 15.23
CA THR A 12 -17.93 -12.83 15.31
C THR A 12 -18.93 -11.76 14.88
N LYS A 13 -19.62 -12.00 13.76
CA LYS A 13 -20.68 -11.11 13.26
C LYS A 13 -21.80 -10.93 14.29
N ARG A 14 -22.28 -11.99 14.95
CA ARG A 14 -23.30 -11.90 16.01
C ARG A 14 -22.79 -11.15 17.25
N ARG A 15 -21.55 -11.39 17.69
CA ARG A 15 -20.95 -10.69 18.85
C ARG A 15 -20.81 -9.19 18.60
N LEU A 16 -20.43 -8.82 17.39
CA LEU A 16 -20.29 -7.42 16.98
C LEU A 16 -21.63 -6.74 16.66
N SER A 17 -22.61 -7.48 16.14
CA SER A 17 -23.97 -6.98 15.84
C SER A 17 -24.97 -7.09 17.02
N GLY A 18 -24.59 -7.77 18.10
CA GLY A 18 -25.46 -8.16 19.22
C GLY A 18 -25.99 -7.04 20.11
N PHE A 19 -25.81 -5.77 19.74
CA PHE A 19 -26.34 -4.62 20.48
C PHE A 19 -27.68 -4.07 19.93
N GLY A 20 -28.27 -4.72 18.93
CA GLY A 20 -29.55 -4.31 18.33
C GLY A 20 -30.80 -5.05 18.83
N GLY A 21 -30.73 -5.80 19.93
CA GLY A 21 -31.85 -6.58 20.47
C GLY A 21 -32.50 -5.92 21.69
N THR A 22 -33.80 -5.62 21.59
CA THR A 22 -34.69 -5.12 22.64
C THR A 22 -34.53 -5.81 24.00
N THR A 23 -33.80 -5.19 24.92
CA THR A 23 -33.99 -5.40 26.37
C THR A 23 -33.81 -4.08 27.12
N THR A 24 -34.92 -3.59 27.68
CA THR A 24 -35.03 -2.62 28.79
C THR A 24 -34.26 -1.29 28.67
N ALA A 25 -35.03 -0.22 28.47
CA ALA A 25 -34.64 1.17 28.27
C ALA A 25 -34.05 1.91 29.50
N THR A 26 -33.14 1.30 30.28
CA THR A 26 -32.53 1.97 31.45
C THR A 26 -31.01 1.82 31.59
N ALA A 27 -30.32 1.25 30.60
CA ALA A 27 -28.87 1.29 30.54
C ALA A 27 -28.42 2.04 29.29
N SER A 28 -27.68 3.13 29.48
CA SER A 28 -26.92 3.78 28.41
C SER A 28 -26.17 2.71 27.60
N PRO A 29 -26.27 2.69 26.25
CA PRO A 29 -25.66 1.66 25.44
C PRO A 29 -24.15 1.72 25.64
N ARG A 30 -23.62 0.81 26.48
CA ARG A 30 -22.18 0.64 26.62
C ARG A 30 -21.68 0.19 25.25
N HIS A 31 -21.04 1.09 24.52
CA HIS A 31 -20.34 0.71 23.31
C HIS A 31 -19.29 -0.31 23.74
N ALA A 32 -19.57 -1.60 23.54
CA ALA A 32 -18.53 -2.59 23.67
C ALA A 32 -17.46 -2.17 22.67
N HIS A 33 -16.26 -1.86 23.14
CA HIS A 33 -15.11 -1.58 22.29
C HIS A 33 -14.87 -2.82 21.42
N ALA A 34 -15.50 -2.85 20.26
CA ALA A 34 -15.33 -3.88 19.26
C ALA A 34 -13.92 -3.72 18.68
N GLN A 35 -12.98 -4.52 19.20
CA GLN A 35 -11.64 -4.57 18.62
C GLN A 35 -11.73 -5.36 17.30
N LEU A 36 -11.68 -4.64 16.18
CA LEU A 36 -11.57 -5.26 14.86
C LEU A 36 -10.19 -5.90 14.73
N THR A 37 -10.15 -7.09 14.12
CA THR A 37 -8.89 -7.76 13.82
C THR A 37 -8.14 -6.95 12.76
N PRO A 38 -6.88 -6.54 13.03
CA PRO A 38 -6.05 -5.87 12.04
C PRO A 38 -5.57 -6.88 11.00
N MET A 39 -5.68 -6.52 9.73
CA MET A 39 -5.24 -7.33 8.59
C MET A 39 -4.35 -6.52 7.64
N TYR A 40 -3.66 -7.23 6.77
CA TYR A 40 -2.84 -6.67 5.71
C TYR A 40 -3.29 -7.23 4.36
N ALA A 41 -3.13 -6.44 3.30
CA ALA A 41 -3.39 -6.87 1.94
C ALA A 41 -2.14 -6.77 1.08
N GLY A 42 -1.97 -7.68 0.13
CA GLY A 42 -0.96 -7.64 -0.90
C GLY A 42 -1.66 -7.56 -2.23
N ILE A 43 -1.23 -6.66 -3.11
CA ILE A 43 -1.89 -6.44 -4.38
C ILE A 43 -0.85 -6.37 -5.48
N ALA A 44 -1.06 -7.18 -6.50
CA ALA A 44 -0.22 -7.21 -7.67
C ALA A 44 -1.07 -7.34 -8.91
N CYS A 45 -0.50 -6.96 -10.05
CA CYS A 45 -1.14 -7.10 -11.34
C CYS A 45 -0.12 -7.53 -12.38
N ASN A 46 -0.58 -8.30 -13.37
CA ASN A 46 0.12 -8.56 -14.62
C ASN A 46 -0.81 -8.22 -15.79
N ILE A 47 -0.24 -7.80 -16.92
CA ILE A 47 -0.97 -7.71 -18.18
C ILE A 47 -0.84 -9.06 -18.90
N LEU A 48 -1.97 -9.62 -19.35
CA LEU A 48 -1.98 -10.85 -20.13
C LEU A 48 -1.38 -10.60 -21.53
N PRO A 49 -0.97 -11.67 -22.26
CA PRO A 49 -0.36 -11.52 -23.58
C PRO A 49 -1.24 -10.81 -24.63
N ASP A 50 -2.54 -10.71 -24.37
CA ASP A 50 -3.48 -9.97 -25.21
C ASP A 50 -3.34 -8.44 -25.11
N GLY A 51 -2.60 -7.94 -24.12
CA GLY A 51 -2.40 -6.51 -23.86
C GLY A 51 -3.66 -5.75 -23.42
N LEU A 52 -4.80 -6.42 -23.37
CA LEU A 52 -6.13 -5.84 -23.15
C LEU A 52 -6.75 -6.32 -21.83
N THR A 53 -6.19 -7.35 -21.22
CA THR A 53 -6.69 -7.89 -19.96
C THR A 53 -5.60 -7.79 -18.90
N ALA A 54 -5.94 -7.14 -17.79
CA ALA A 54 -5.13 -7.10 -16.58
C ALA A 54 -5.60 -8.22 -15.64
N GLU A 55 -4.68 -9.07 -15.21
CA GLU A 55 -4.93 -10.02 -14.13
C GLU A 55 -4.49 -9.37 -12.81
N VAL A 56 -5.41 -9.26 -11.85
CA VAL A 56 -5.16 -8.64 -10.55
C VAL A 56 -5.26 -9.71 -9.46
N GLY A 57 -4.21 -9.83 -8.66
CA GLY A 57 -4.14 -10.70 -7.49
C GLY A 57 -4.22 -9.88 -6.21
N ILE A 58 -5.08 -10.32 -5.27
CA ILE A 58 -5.16 -9.77 -3.91
C ILE A 58 -4.90 -10.92 -2.93
N SER A 59 -3.92 -10.77 -2.05
CA SER A 59 -3.60 -11.70 -0.96
C SER A 59 -3.89 -11.04 0.38
N ILE A 60 -4.49 -11.77 1.31
CA ILE A 60 -4.90 -11.29 2.62
C ILE A 60 -4.07 -11.97 3.70
N HIS A 61 -3.55 -11.20 4.65
CA HIS A 61 -2.60 -11.69 5.65
C HIS A 61 -2.95 -11.13 7.04
N ASP A 62 -2.93 -11.95 8.08
CA ASP A 62 -3.25 -11.52 9.46
C ASP A 62 -2.06 -10.92 10.22
N GLY A 63 -0.87 -11.01 9.61
CA GLY A 63 0.41 -10.59 10.18
C GLY A 63 1.35 -11.77 10.47
N SER A 64 0.81 -12.98 10.54
CA SER A 64 1.57 -14.24 10.69
C SER A 64 1.44 -15.15 9.46
N TYR A 65 0.22 -15.29 8.94
CA TYR A 65 -0.11 -16.19 7.84
C TYR A 65 -0.98 -15.51 6.79
N THR A 66 -0.84 -15.97 5.55
CA THR A 66 -1.79 -15.69 4.47
C THR A 66 -3.08 -16.46 4.74
N ILE A 67 -4.18 -15.72 4.83
CA ILE A 67 -5.50 -16.26 5.20
C ILE A 67 -6.34 -16.58 3.96
N ASP A 68 -6.23 -15.75 2.93
CA ASP A 68 -7.02 -15.89 1.72
C ASP A 68 -6.35 -15.17 0.55
N TYR A 69 -6.75 -15.51 -0.67
CA TYR A 69 -6.33 -14.81 -1.88
C TYR A 69 -7.45 -14.86 -2.93
N CYS A 70 -7.43 -13.91 -3.85
CA CYS A 70 -8.28 -13.91 -5.02
C CYS A 70 -7.49 -13.45 -6.25
N ASN A 71 -7.80 -14.02 -7.41
CA ASN A 71 -7.26 -13.60 -8.70
C ASN A 71 -8.41 -13.34 -9.65
N GLU A 72 -8.45 -12.18 -10.27
CA GLU A 72 -9.50 -11.81 -11.22
C GLU A 72 -8.90 -11.22 -12.49
N LYS A 73 -9.51 -11.56 -13.63
CA LYS A 73 -9.13 -11.03 -14.94
C LYS A 73 -10.06 -9.88 -15.33
N ILE A 74 -9.50 -8.69 -15.46
CA ILE A 74 -10.20 -7.45 -15.73
C ILE A 74 -9.86 -6.97 -17.14
N LYS A 75 -10.88 -6.83 -17.99
CA LYS A 75 -10.70 -6.25 -19.32
C LYS A 75 -10.48 -4.74 -19.22
N LEU A 76 -9.31 -4.27 -19.66
CA LEU A 76 -8.99 -2.86 -19.78
C LEU A 76 -9.77 -2.30 -20.98
N THR A 77 -10.77 -1.45 -20.70
CA THR A 77 -11.63 -0.89 -21.75
C THR A 77 -10.81 0.07 -22.62
N GLN A 78 -10.98 0.00 -23.94
CA GLN A 78 -10.24 0.79 -24.96
C GLN A 78 -10.41 2.32 -24.89
N HIS A 79 -11.07 2.86 -23.85
CA HIS A 79 -11.10 4.29 -23.60
C HIS A 79 -9.93 4.69 -22.68
N PRO A 80 -8.91 5.40 -23.21
CA PRO A 80 -7.67 5.69 -22.49
C PRO A 80 -7.83 6.56 -21.23
N SER A 81 -9.00 7.18 -21.02
CA SER A 81 -9.28 8.00 -19.84
C SER A 81 -9.89 7.25 -18.64
N LYS A 82 -10.36 6.02 -18.81
CA LYS A 82 -11.02 5.24 -17.74
C LYS A 82 -10.28 3.96 -17.34
N ALA A 83 -9.27 3.54 -18.09
CA ALA A 83 -8.58 2.27 -17.87
C ALA A 83 -7.94 2.11 -16.46
N PRO A 84 -7.24 3.13 -15.88
CA PRO A 84 -6.68 3.02 -14.54
C PRO A 84 -7.77 2.91 -13.47
N GLY A 85 -8.84 3.68 -13.62
CA GLY A 85 -9.96 3.72 -12.68
C GLY A 85 -10.70 2.38 -12.56
N VAL A 86 -10.65 1.50 -13.56
CA VAL A 86 -11.30 0.17 -13.45
C VAL A 86 -10.57 -0.72 -12.45
N ILE A 87 -9.25 -0.80 -12.53
CA ILE A 87 -8.43 -1.58 -11.57
C ILE A 87 -8.57 -1.00 -10.17
N GLU A 88 -8.44 0.33 -10.05
CA GLU A 88 -8.58 1.02 -8.76
C GLU A 88 -9.94 0.71 -8.11
N ASN A 89 -11.02 0.84 -8.87
CA ASN A 89 -12.36 0.56 -8.38
C ASN A 89 -12.55 -0.91 -8.00
N TYR A 90 -11.98 -1.84 -8.76
CA TYR A 90 -12.03 -3.26 -8.43
C TYR A 90 -11.34 -3.53 -7.10
N VAL A 91 -10.11 -3.02 -6.92
CA VAL A 91 -9.32 -3.24 -5.71
C VAL A 91 -10.03 -2.66 -4.48
N ILE A 92 -10.44 -1.39 -4.54
CA ILE A 92 -11.11 -0.72 -3.42
C ILE A 92 -12.39 -1.47 -3.03
N LYS A 93 -13.24 -1.81 -4.01
CA LYS A 93 -14.48 -2.55 -3.74
C LYS A 93 -14.22 -3.93 -3.14
N SER A 94 -13.21 -4.64 -3.64
CA SER A 94 -12.88 -5.98 -3.17
C SER A 94 -12.41 -5.97 -1.72
N ILE A 95 -11.55 -5.02 -1.35
CA ILE A 95 -11.06 -4.85 0.03
C ILE A 95 -12.19 -4.41 0.96
N MET A 96 -13.01 -3.43 0.55
CA MET A 96 -14.16 -2.97 1.34
C MET A 96 -15.16 -4.10 1.60
N GLN A 97 -15.47 -4.89 0.57
CA GLN A 97 -16.39 -6.01 0.68
C GLN A 97 -15.85 -7.04 1.67
N PHE A 98 -14.58 -7.44 1.52
CA PHE A 98 -13.95 -8.39 2.42
C PHE A 98 -13.94 -7.91 3.88
N SER A 99 -13.57 -6.65 4.09
CA SER A 99 -13.55 -6.00 5.41
C SER A 99 -14.92 -5.98 6.07
N THR A 100 -15.97 -5.67 5.29
CA THR A 100 -17.35 -5.62 5.78
C THR A 100 -17.90 -7.01 6.08
N ASP A 101 -17.66 -7.99 5.20
CA ASP A 101 -18.16 -9.35 5.37
C ASP A 101 -17.54 -10.02 6.58
N HIS A 102 -16.22 -9.86 6.76
CA HIS A 102 -15.46 -10.48 7.84
C HIS A 102 -15.40 -9.64 9.12
N MET A 103 -15.93 -8.41 9.10
CA MET A 103 -15.90 -7.46 10.23
C MET A 103 -14.47 -7.24 10.75
N LEU A 104 -13.59 -6.79 9.87
CA LEU A 104 -12.17 -6.56 10.18
C LEU A 104 -11.67 -5.25 9.57
N LYS A 105 -10.48 -4.80 9.98
CA LYS A 105 -9.86 -3.57 9.45
C LYS A 105 -8.52 -3.92 8.81
N PHE A 106 -8.32 -3.46 7.58
CA PHE A 106 -6.99 -3.47 6.98
C PHE A 106 -6.18 -2.28 7.49
N VAL A 107 -4.96 -2.55 7.96
CA VAL A 107 -4.03 -1.54 8.49
C VAL A 107 -3.15 -0.99 7.37
N ALA A 108 -2.63 -1.88 6.52
CA ALA A 108 -1.72 -1.51 5.45
C ALA A 108 -1.83 -2.48 4.27
N CYS A 109 -1.31 -2.04 3.13
CA CYS A 109 -1.18 -2.90 1.95
C CYS A 109 0.19 -2.80 1.29
N GLY A 110 0.70 -3.95 0.86
CA GLY A 110 1.84 -4.03 -0.05
C GLY A 110 1.37 -4.04 -1.49
N LEU A 111 1.91 -3.16 -2.32
CA LEU A 111 1.61 -3.02 -3.73
C LEU A 111 2.85 -3.36 -4.55
N SER A 112 2.67 -4.02 -5.69
CA SER A 112 3.76 -4.12 -6.67
C SER A 112 3.97 -2.77 -7.36
N GLN A 113 5.23 -2.41 -7.63
CA GLN A 113 5.54 -1.17 -8.36
C GLN A 113 4.79 -1.08 -9.69
N PHE A 114 4.75 -2.20 -10.43
CA PHE A 114 4.05 -2.28 -11.71
C PHE A 114 2.55 -1.96 -11.61
N LEU A 115 1.89 -2.36 -10.51
CA LEU A 115 0.49 -2.02 -10.28
C LEU A 115 0.32 -0.52 -10.02
N ALA A 116 1.23 0.10 -9.28
CA ALA A 116 1.21 1.53 -9.04
C ALA A 116 1.38 2.34 -10.33
N ASP A 117 2.27 1.88 -11.22
CA ASP A 117 2.47 2.51 -12.53
C ASP A 117 1.21 2.38 -13.42
N LEU A 118 0.48 1.26 -13.32
CA LEU A 118 -0.74 1.00 -14.09
C LEU A 118 -1.98 1.72 -13.51
N ALA A 119 -2.01 1.91 -12.19
CA ALA A 119 -3.12 2.47 -11.44
C ALA A 119 -2.61 3.54 -10.45
N PRO A 120 -2.17 4.72 -10.95
CA PRO A 120 -1.48 5.71 -10.14
C PRO A 120 -2.32 6.25 -8.97
N ASN A 121 -3.64 6.42 -9.13
CA ASN A 121 -4.46 6.94 -8.04
C ASN A 121 -4.80 5.89 -6.97
N LEU A 122 -4.38 4.63 -7.14
CA LEU A 122 -4.73 3.56 -6.21
C LEU A 122 -4.24 3.85 -4.80
N CYS A 123 -2.99 4.31 -4.64
CA CYS A 123 -2.42 4.66 -3.35
C CYS A 123 -3.21 5.76 -2.64
N ASN A 124 -3.54 6.83 -3.38
CA ASN A 124 -4.33 7.96 -2.90
C ASN A 124 -5.68 7.49 -2.34
N ARG A 125 -6.35 6.60 -3.07
CA ARG A 125 -7.67 6.06 -2.70
C ARG A 125 -7.59 5.08 -1.53
N LEU A 126 -6.57 4.22 -1.47
CA LEU A 126 -6.36 3.30 -0.35
C LEU A 126 -6.20 4.06 0.97
N TRP A 127 -5.45 5.17 0.94
CA TRP A 127 -5.30 6.02 2.12
C TRP A 127 -6.58 6.79 2.43
N LEU A 128 -7.12 7.55 1.47
CA LEU A 128 -8.25 8.46 1.72
C LEU A 128 -9.59 7.75 1.97
N GLU A 129 -9.87 6.66 1.24
CA GLU A 129 -11.16 5.95 1.33
C GLU A 129 -11.13 4.83 2.37
N LEU A 130 -10.01 4.13 2.52
CA LEU A 130 -9.92 2.92 3.36
C LEU A 130 -9.06 3.09 4.61
N ASP A 131 -8.38 4.22 4.79
CA ASP A 131 -7.45 4.44 5.91
C ASP A 131 -6.43 3.29 6.02
N MET A 132 -5.85 2.92 4.88
CA MET A 132 -4.81 1.90 4.77
C MET A 132 -3.51 2.54 4.38
N VAL A 133 -2.39 2.13 4.98
CA VAL A 133 -1.05 2.59 4.57
C VAL A 133 -0.57 1.83 3.33
N PRO A 134 -0.57 2.42 2.12
CA PRO A 134 0.02 1.80 0.93
C PRO A 134 1.56 1.80 1.00
N MET A 135 2.15 0.64 0.70
CA MET A 135 3.59 0.46 0.59
C MET A 135 3.98 -0.15 -0.76
N LEU A 136 4.86 0.51 -1.49
CA LEU A 136 5.36 0.09 -2.79
C LEU A 136 6.57 -0.82 -2.66
N PHE A 137 6.55 -1.95 -3.37
CA PHE A 137 7.65 -2.90 -3.40
C PHE A 137 8.06 -3.30 -4.82
N PRO A 138 9.37 -3.42 -5.09
CA PRO A 138 9.85 -4.12 -6.28
C PRO A 138 9.62 -5.62 -6.08
N VAL A 139 8.52 -6.11 -6.63
CA VAL A 139 8.15 -7.53 -6.64
C VAL A 139 8.68 -8.17 -7.91
N ARG A 140 9.24 -9.38 -7.79
CA ARG A 140 9.75 -10.12 -8.95
C ARG A 140 8.56 -10.58 -9.80
N THR A 141 8.51 -10.16 -11.05
CA THR A 141 7.45 -10.52 -12.02
C THR A 141 7.76 -11.79 -12.80
N THR A 142 9.01 -12.28 -12.75
CA THR A 142 9.45 -13.49 -13.45
C THR A 142 10.13 -14.47 -12.51
N ASN A 143 9.84 -15.75 -12.66
CA ASN A 143 10.56 -16.85 -12.05
C ASN A 143 11.80 -17.17 -12.88
N LYS A 144 12.99 -17.04 -12.27
CA LYS A 144 14.23 -17.54 -12.86
C LYS A 144 14.32 -19.04 -12.59
N SER A 145 14.56 -19.83 -13.63
CA SER A 145 14.89 -21.25 -13.44
C SER A 145 16.14 -21.37 -12.55
N LEU A 146 15.98 -22.03 -11.40
CA LEU A 146 17.08 -22.29 -10.48
C LEU A 146 18.00 -23.33 -11.12
N ARG A 147 19.27 -22.97 -11.34
CA ARG A 147 20.30 -23.93 -11.74
C ARG A 147 20.99 -24.45 -10.48
N PRO A 148 20.95 -25.77 -10.20
CA PRO A 148 21.69 -26.33 -9.07
C PRO A 148 23.19 -25.96 -9.17
N GLY A 149 23.77 -25.48 -8.06
CA GLY A 149 25.19 -25.14 -7.97
C GLY A 149 25.60 -23.71 -8.38
N LEU A 150 24.70 -22.89 -8.94
CA LEU A 150 24.99 -21.48 -9.20
C LEU A 150 24.54 -20.60 -8.02
N PRO A 151 25.39 -19.73 -7.47
CA PRO A 151 24.99 -18.84 -6.40
C PRO A 151 23.84 -17.93 -6.87
N LEU A 152 22.80 -17.84 -6.05
CA LEU A 152 21.70 -16.91 -6.27
C LEU A 152 22.27 -15.49 -6.28
N SER A 153 22.12 -14.79 -7.40
CA SER A 153 22.43 -13.36 -7.47
C SER A 153 21.63 -12.65 -6.37
N ARG A 154 22.36 -11.99 -5.45
CA ARG A 154 21.85 -11.18 -4.33
C ARG A 154 21.10 -9.91 -4.77
N ALA A 155 20.69 -9.79 -6.03
CA ALA A 155 19.79 -8.76 -6.51
C ALA A 155 18.37 -9.01 -5.96
N GLY A 156 18.17 -8.68 -4.68
CA GLY A 156 16.93 -8.89 -3.96
C GLY A 156 17.07 -8.55 -2.47
N THR A 157 16.74 -7.30 -2.14
CA THR A 157 16.15 -6.85 -0.85
C THR A 157 16.93 -7.03 0.46
N THR A 158 18.23 -7.27 0.48
CA THR A 158 19.04 -7.05 1.70
C THR A 158 19.79 -5.72 1.59
N PRO A 159 19.72 -4.81 2.59
CA PRO A 159 20.69 -3.72 2.68
C PRO A 159 22.04 -4.33 3.06
N GLY A 160 22.92 -4.47 2.06
CA GLY A 160 24.33 -4.74 2.25
C GLY A 160 25.14 -3.44 2.24
N PRO A 161 26.36 -3.42 2.81
CA PRO A 161 27.07 -2.19 3.18
C PRO A 161 27.87 -1.55 2.03
N GLU A 162 27.55 -1.83 0.77
CA GLU A 162 28.30 -1.28 -0.36
C GLU A 162 27.55 -0.09 -0.96
N GLY A 163 27.86 1.09 -0.42
CA GLY A 163 27.58 2.37 -1.04
C GLY A 163 28.37 2.52 -2.33
N GLY A 164 27.66 2.50 -3.45
CA GLY A 164 28.09 3.07 -4.72
C GLY A 164 27.00 4.02 -5.18
N ALA A 165 27.31 5.32 -5.23
CA ALA A 165 26.43 6.36 -5.75
C ALA A 165 26.12 6.10 -7.24
N GLY A 166 25.09 5.31 -7.50
CA GLY A 166 24.44 5.26 -8.81
C GLY A 166 23.41 6.36 -8.87
N GLN A 167 23.69 7.40 -9.65
CA GLN A 167 22.72 8.44 -10.00
C GLN A 167 21.39 7.79 -10.40
N LEU A 168 20.30 8.21 -9.75
CA LEU A 168 18.94 7.96 -10.21
C LEU A 168 18.81 8.62 -11.58
N LYS A 169 18.97 7.81 -12.63
CA LYS A 169 18.77 8.25 -14.00
C LYS A 169 17.27 8.31 -14.21
N GLU A 170 16.77 9.54 -14.27
CA GLU A 170 15.38 9.89 -14.57
C GLU A 170 15.06 9.50 -16.02
N GLU A 171 14.94 8.19 -16.27
CA GLU A 171 14.59 7.64 -17.57
C GLU A 171 13.07 7.51 -17.66
N SER A 172 12.44 8.60 -18.12
CA SER A 172 11.06 8.73 -18.66
C SER A 172 10.12 7.51 -18.48
N LEU A 173 9.11 7.68 -17.60
CA LEU A 173 8.03 6.75 -17.25
C LEU A 173 7.37 5.96 -18.41
N VAL A 174 7.43 6.47 -19.64
CA VAL A 174 6.79 5.85 -20.81
C VAL A 174 7.62 4.69 -21.40
N LYS A 175 8.94 4.68 -21.16
CA LYS A 175 9.82 3.60 -21.64
C LYS A 175 9.65 2.32 -20.83
N THR A 176 9.42 2.40 -19.52
CA THR A 176 9.24 1.23 -18.64
C THR A 176 8.00 0.39 -18.97
N VAL A 177 6.88 1.03 -19.32
CA VAL A 177 5.66 0.33 -19.77
C VAL A 177 5.91 -0.36 -21.12
N THR A 178 6.64 0.29 -22.02
CA THR A 178 6.95 -0.25 -23.35
C THR A 178 7.98 -1.38 -23.29
N ASP A 179 8.95 -1.29 -22.38
CA ASP A 179 9.97 -2.32 -22.16
C ASP A 179 9.43 -3.51 -21.36
N THR A 180 8.42 -3.32 -20.50
CA THR A 180 7.69 -4.43 -19.85
C THR A 180 6.79 -5.16 -20.84
N LEU A 181 6.14 -4.44 -21.77
CA LEU A 181 5.43 -5.04 -22.91
C LEU A 181 6.40 -5.79 -23.85
N LYS A 182 7.61 -5.26 -24.10
CA LYS A 182 8.64 -5.95 -24.88
C LYS A 182 9.27 -7.14 -24.16
N ALA A 183 9.47 -7.07 -22.85
CA ALA A 183 9.95 -8.19 -22.02
C ALA A 183 8.94 -9.34 -21.93
N THR A 184 7.65 -9.06 -22.20
CA THR A 184 6.63 -10.11 -22.38
C THR A 184 6.75 -10.80 -23.76
N SER A 185 7.35 -10.13 -24.76
CA SER A 185 7.56 -10.66 -26.11
C SER A 185 8.96 -11.25 -26.39
N ILE A 186 9.94 -11.05 -25.51
CA ILE A 186 11.27 -11.64 -25.63
C ILE A 186 11.50 -12.51 -24.41
N SER A 187 11.22 -13.79 -24.59
CA SER A 187 11.65 -14.87 -23.71
C SER A 187 13.16 -14.81 -23.50
N ALA A 188 13.61 -14.12 -22.45
CA ALA A 188 14.93 -14.33 -21.91
C ALA A 188 15.03 -15.81 -21.55
N ALA A 189 15.91 -16.54 -22.23
CA ALA A 189 16.00 -17.99 -22.18
C ALA A 189 16.06 -18.51 -20.73
N GLY A 190 14.93 -19.03 -20.23
CA GLY A 190 14.81 -19.67 -18.91
C GLY A 190 14.03 -18.92 -17.83
N SER A 191 13.29 -17.84 -18.12
CA SER A 191 12.39 -17.19 -17.15
C SER A 191 10.91 -17.35 -17.51
N THR A 192 10.10 -17.87 -16.59
CA THR A 192 8.63 -17.93 -16.72
C THR A 192 7.97 -16.76 -16.00
N PRO A 193 6.81 -16.25 -16.46
CA PRO A 193 6.08 -15.22 -15.73
C PRO A 193 5.64 -15.75 -14.37
N ARG A 194 5.84 -14.96 -13.32
CA ARG A 194 5.37 -15.26 -11.97
C ARG A 194 3.88 -14.95 -11.88
N SER A 195 3.11 -15.87 -11.32
CA SER A 195 1.67 -15.70 -11.13
C SER A 195 1.36 -14.54 -10.18
N VAL A 196 0.19 -13.92 -10.37
CA VAL A 196 -0.19 -12.70 -9.62
C VAL A 196 -0.43 -12.96 -8.13
N ASP A 197 -0.84 -14.17 -7.76
CA ASP A 197 -0.99 -14.63 -6.38
C ASP A 197 0.37 -14.64 -5.67
N GLU A 198 1.40 -15.27 -6.24
CA GLU A 198 2.76 -15.29 -5.67
C GLU A 198 3.34 -13.87 -5.54
N GLN A 199 3.04 -12.99 -6.49
CA GLN A 199 3.46 -11.60 -6.44
C GLN A 199 2.75 -10.83 -5.32
N SER A 200 1.43 -10.96 -5.23
CA SER A 200 0.61 -10.31 -4.22
C SER A 200 0.96 -10.80 -2.81
N ASP A 201 1.18 -12.10 -2.63
CA ASP A 201 1.64 -12.70 -1.38
C ASP A 201 3.07 -12.24 -1.01
N SER A 202 3.96 -12.11 -1.99
CA SER A 202 5.28 -11.50 -1.76
C SER A 202 5.16 -10.02 -1.36
N ALA A 203 4.19 -9.28 -1.86
CA ALA A 203 3.98 -7.87 -1.54
C ALA A 203 3.47 -7.70 -0.11
N VAL A 204 2.47 -8.49 0.31
CA VAL A 204 1.94 -8.42 1.68
C VAL A 204 2.97 -8.83 2.72
N ARG A 205 3.74 -9.90 2.46
CA ARG A 205 4.78 -10.34 3.39
C ARG A 205 5.88 -9.31 3.55
N LYS A 206 6.25 -8.60 2.48
CA LYS A 206 7.17 -7.46 2.58
C LYS A 206 6.56 -6.31 3.39
N CYS A 207 5.29 -5.99 3.15
CA CYS A 207 4.56 -4.97 3.91
C CYS A 207 4.57 -5.25 5.41
N VAL A 208 4.19 -6.46 5.82
CA VAL A 208 4.09 -6.86 7.23
C VAL A 208 5.41 -6.68 8.00
N MET A 209 6.57 -6.82 7.33
CA MET A 209 7.89 -6.63 7.96
C MET A 209 8.13 -5.20 8.46
N TYR A 210 7.42 -4.22 7.90
CA TYR A 210 7.51 -2.82 8.34
C TYR A 210 6.62 -2.53 9.55
N PHE A 211 5.85 -3.50 10.05
CA PHE A 211 4.94 -3.30 11.17
C PHE A 211 5.39 -4.08 12.41
N GLY A 212 5.15 -3.49 13.58
CA GLY A 212 5.37 -4.13 14.87
C GLY A 212 4.25 -5.10 15.28
N PRO A 213 4.40 -5.83 16.40
CA PRO A 213 3.33 -6.66 16.97
C PRO A 213 2.06 -5.86 17.33
N THR A 214 2.20 -4.54 17.51
CA THR A 214 1.10 -3.62 17.76
C THR A 214 0.45 -3.07 16.49
N HIS A 215 0.86 -3.56 15.30
CA HIS A 215 0.40 -3.10 13.98
C HIS A 215 0.67 -1.61 13.74
N ILE A 216 1.70 -1.07 14.38
CA ILE A 216 2.22 0.28 14.15
C ILE A 216 3.46 0.14 13.25
N PRO A 217 3.63 0.99 12.22
CA PRO A 217 4.85 1.06 11.44
C PRO A 217 6.08 1.21 12.31
N ARG A 218 7.12 0.44 12.01
CA ARG A 218 8.40 0.48 12.69
C ARG A 218 9.19 1.67 12.17
N LEU A 219 9.84 2.37 13.08
CA LEU A 219 10.86 3.35 12.73
C LEU A 219 11.96 2.66 11.91
N SER A 220 12.21 3.19 10.72
CA SER A 220 13.32 2.77 9.88
C SER A 220 14.45 3.79 10.03
N ILE A 221 15.65 3.30 10.35
CA ILE A 221 16.86 4.12 10.45
C ILE A 221 17.76 3.70 9.29
N GLY A 222 17.99 4.64 8.39
CA GLY A 222 18.77 4.47 7.18
C GLY A 222 20.27 4.70 7.40
N TYR A 223 20.96 4.94 6.30
CA TYR A 223 22.40 5.23 6.32
C TYR A 223 22.69 6.48 7.17
N ARG A 224 23.84 6.52 7.84
CA ARG A 224 24.26 7.63 8.74
C ARG A 224 23.29 7.98 9.87
N ASN A 225 22.47 7.01 10.31
CA ASN A 225 21.46 7.20 11.36
C ASN A 225 20.38 8.21 11.00
N GLU A 226 20.15 8.44 9.70
CA GLU A 226 19.05 9.26 9.23
C GLU A 226 17.73 8.51 9.45
N VAL A 227 16.72 9.20 9.97
CA VAL A 227 15.39 8.63 10.16
C VAL A 227 14.70 8.59 8.80
N GLU A 228 14.34 7.39 8.35
CA GLU A 228 13.57 7.19 7.11
C GLU A 228 12.09 7.40 7.40
N VAL A 229 11.66 8.65 7.26
CA VAL A 229 10.32 9.15 7.60
C VAL A 229 9.20 8.41 6.85
N ASP A 230 9.45 7.96 5.62
CA ASP A 230 8.52 7.22 4.75
C ASP A 230 9.03 5.79 4.42
N ALA A 231 9.90 5.25 5.29
CA ALA A 231 10.62 4.00 5.05
C ALA A 231 11.43 4.01 3.72
N ALA A 232 12.07 5.13 3.41
CA ALA A 232 12.88 5.38 2.22
C ALA A 232 12.06 5.28 0.92
N GLY A 233 11.00 6.08 0.83
CA GLY A 233 10.13 6.17 -0.35
C GLY A 233 9.20 4.99 -0.54
N LYS A 234 9.11 4.05 0.42
CA LYS A 234 8.27 2.86 0.27
C LYS A 234 6.83 3.14 0.68
N ILE A 235 6.61 3.93 1.72
CA ILE A 235 5.26 4.35 2.10
C ILE A 235 4.84 5.47 1.15
N HIS A 236 3.86 5.20 0.30
CA HIS A 236 3.46 6.10 -0.77
C HIS A 236 2.02 6.54 -0.60
N LEU A 237 1.78 7.54 0.25
CA LEU A 237 0.41 7.93 0.63
C LEU A 237 -0.30 8.73 -0.45
N LEU A 238 0.35 9.77 -0.97
CA LEU A 238 -0.23 10.73 -1.89
C LEU A 238 0.77 11.15 -2.97
N ASP A 239 0.33 11.15 -4.24
CA ASP A 239 1.15 11.63 -5.37
C ASP A 239 1.26 13.15 -5.46
N GLY A 240 0.33 13.89 -4.84
CA GLY A 240 0.26 15.34 -5.00
C GLY A 240 -0.60 16.06 -3.98
N LEU A 241 -0.22 17.30 -3.71
CA LEU A 241 -0.87 18.16 -2.71
C LEU A 241 -2.31 18.55 -3.11
N ASP A 242 -2.58 18.67 -4.41
CA ASP A 242 -3.92 18.98 -4.93
C ASP A 242 -4.96 17.92 -4.55
N VAL A 243 -4.53 16.66 -4.45
CA VAL A 243 -5.41 15.56 -4.02
C VAL A 243 -5.76 15.72 -2.55
N PHE A 244 -4.78 16.08 -1.72
CA PHE A 244 -5.01 16.34 -0.30
C PHE A 244 -5.91 17.57 -0.08
N ARG A 245 -5.68 18.66 -0.82
CA ARG A 245 -6.50 19.88 -0.75
C ARG A 245 -7.98 19.58 -0.96
N LYS A 246 -8.32 18.71 -1.91
CA LYS A 246 -9.71 18.31 -2.19
C LYS A 246 -10.38 17.57 -1.03
N SER A 247 -9.60 16.93 -0.13
CA SER A 247 -10.13 16.27 1.07
C SER A 247 -10.46 17.24 2.19
N CYS A 248 -9.83 18.42 2.19
CA CYS A 248 -10.01 19.46 3.19
C CYS A 248 -11.06 20.49 2.73
N ARG A 249 -11.63 21.24 3.68
CA ARG A 249 -12.46 22.40 3.35
C ARG A 249 -11.57 23.56 2.94
N GLU A 250 -11.98 24.31 1.93
CA GLU A 250 -11.23 25.46 1.40
C GLU A 250 -10.80 26.47 2.50
N PRO A 251 -11.65 26.86 3.48
CA PRO A 251 -11.21 27.76 4.54
C PRO A 251 -10.11 27.17 5.44
N THR A 252 -10.16 25.87 5.71
CA THR A 252 -9.14 25.17 6.51
C THR A 252 -7.82 25.13 5.77
N TRP A 253 -7.85 24.84 4.46
CA TRP A 253 -6.69 24.85 3.59
C TRP A 253 -6.01 26.22 3.57
N ASN A 254 -6.79 27.28 3.36
CA ASN A 254 -6.30 28.65 3.31
C ASN A 254 -5.72 29.10 4.66
N ALA A 255 -6.31 28.69 5.78
CA ALA A 255 -5.77 28.97 7.10
C ALA A 255 -4.41 28.29 7.32
N VAL A 256 -4.26 27.03 6.92
CA VAL A 256 -2.98 26.31 7.02
C VAL A 256 -1.91 26.98 6.16
N LEU A 257 -2.22 27.30 4.90
CA LEU A 257 -1.29 28.00 4.00
C LEU A 257 -0.89 29.37 4.54
N HIS A 258 -1.84 30.14 5.08
CA HIS A 258 -1.55 31.45 5.68
C HIS A 258 -0.49 31.35 6.80
N TYR A 259 -0.65 30.39 7.71
CA TYR A 259 0.32 30.19 8.80
C TYR A 259 1.64 29.59 8.30
N ALA A 260 1.60 28.68 7.32
CA ALA A 260 2.82 28.11 6.73
C ALA A 260 3.67 29.19 6.04
N GLU A 261 3.03 30.08 5.27
CA GLU A 261 3.69 31.21 4.62
C GLU A 261 4.26 32.21 5.64
N ASP A 262 3.53 32.53 6.73
CA ASP A 262 4.05 33.39 7.79
C ASP A 262 5.32 32.80 8.43
N LEU A 263 5.30 31.50 8.76
CA LEU A 263 6.45 30.81 9.33
C LEU A 263 7.65 30.80 8.37
N LYS A 264 7.40 30.58 7.07
CA LYS A 264 8.43 30.61 6.02
C LYS A 264 9.03 32.01 5.86
N ASN A 265 8.21 33.05 5.78
CA ASN A 265 8.64 34.44 5.66
C ASN A 265 9.48 34.90 6.87
N ARG A 266 9.17 34.35 8.05
CA ARG A 266 9.91 34.61 9.29
C ARG A 266 11.16 33.73 9.46
N GLY A 267 11.42 32.80 8.54
CA GLY A 267 12.57 31.90 8.60
C GLY A 267 12.56 30.96 9.81
N VAL A 268 11.38 30.60 10.31
CA VAL A 268 11.23 29.76 11.50
C VAL A 268 11.60 28.32 11.16
N LYS A 269 12.55 27.74 11.90
CA LYS A 269 12.92 26.33 11.79
C LYS A 269 12.11 25.50 12.77
N LEU A 270 11.44 24.45 12.30
CA LEU A 270 10.69 23.52 13.15
C LEU A 270 11.55 22.28 13.40
N GLY A 271 11.71 21.91 14.68
CA GLY A 271 12.32 20.67 15.10
C GLY A 271 11.30 19.81 15.83
N PHE A 272 11.13 18.57 15.38
CA PHE A 272 10.23 17.61 16.02
C PHE A 272 11.05 16.66 16.90
N PHE A 273 10.78 16.68 18.20
CA PHE A 273 11.42 15.79 19.17
C PHE A 273 10.36 14.87 19.77
N SER A 274 10.59 13.56 19.73
CA SER A 274 9.75 12.57 20.41
C SER A 274 10.51 11.95 21.58
N SER A 275 9.80 11.69 22.68
CA SER A 275 10.36 11.05 23.88
C SER A 275 10.60 9.54 23.73
N THR A 276 10.16 8.94 22.61
CA THR A 276 10.37 7.52 22.32
C THR A 276 11.29 7.37 21.10
N PRO A 277 12.39 6.59 21.20
CA PRO A 277 13.31 6.37 20.09
C PRO A 277 12.71 5.50 18.98
N GLN A 278 11.54 4.89 19.19
CA GLN A 278 10.81 4.17 18.14
C GLN A 278 9.65 4.98 17.55
N GLY A 279 9.26 6.12 18.14
CA GLY A 279 8.13 6.94 17.68
C GLY A 279 6.83 6.13 17.56
N GLY A 280 5.89 6.28 18.50
CA GLY A 280 4.54 5.72 18.35
C GLY A 280 3.76 6.33 17.17
N GLY A 281 2.43 6.42 17.24
CA GLY A 281 1.59 6.98 16.14
C GLY A 281 2.00 8.37 15.62
N VAL A 282 2.82 9.12 16.35
CA VAL A 282 3.46 10.39 15.93
C VAL A 282 4.44 10.20 14.77
N ALA A 283 5.07 9.02 14.64
CA ALA A 283 5.96 8.69 13.54
C ALA A 283 5.24 8.49 12.20
N LEU A 284 3.90 8.43 12.17
CA LEU A 284 3.10 8.47 10.93
C LEU A 284 2.52 9.85 10.63
N VAL A 285 2.23 10.63 11.67
CA VAL A 285 1.69 12.00 11.53
C VAL A 285 2.80 13.00 11.18
N SER A 286 4.00 12.85 11.73
CA SER A 286 5.16 13.70 11.39
C SER A 286 5.60 13.57 9.92
N PRO A 287 5.66 12.39 9.29
CA PRO A 287 5.90 12.25 7.85
C PRO A 287 4.99 13.08 6.97
N ILE A 288 3.69 13.06 7.25
CA ILE A 288 2.68 13.80 6.48
C ILE A 288 2.98 15.30 6.54
N MET A 289 3.45 15.79 7.70
CA MET A 289 3.79 17.21 7.89
C MET A 289 5.17 17.58 7.32
N ILE A 290 6.16 16.68 7.38
CA ILE A 290 7.50 16.89 6.80
C ILE A 290 7.40 16.92 5.26
N VAL A 291 6.61 16.02 4.65
CA VAL A 291 6.34 16.05 3.20
C VAL A 291 5.68 17.37 2.76
N ILE A 292 4.80 17.95 3.58
CA ILE A 292 4.23 19.29 3.30
C ILE A 292 5.29 20.40 3.42
N SER A 293 6.33 20.20 4.24
CA SER A 293 7.40 21.19 4.47
C SER A 293 8.47 21.20 3.38
N ASP A 294 8.71 20.05 2.75
CA ASP A 294 9.77 19.82 1.75
C ASP A 294 9.28 19.91 0.30
N LEU A 295 7.99 20.18 0.07
CA LEU A 295 7.41 20.41 -1.26
C LEU A 295 7.50 21.89 -1.66
N ASP A 296 8.70 22.30 -2.08
CA ASP A 296 8.96 23.36 -3.07
C ASP A 296 10.14 22.92 -3.97
#